data_AF-A0A7V4EIX6-F1
#
_entry.id   AF-A0A7V4EIX6-F1
#
_cell.length_a   1.000
_cell.length_b   1.000
_cell.length_c   1.000
_cell.angle_alpha   90.00
_cell.angle_beta   90.00
_cell.angle_gamma   90.00
#
_symmetry.space_group_name_H-M   'P 1'
#
loop_
_entity.id
_entity.type
_entity.pdbx_description
1 polymer ?
#
loop_
_entity_poly.entity_id
_entity_poly.type
_entity_poly.pdbx_seq_one_letter_code
_entity_poly.pdbx_strand_id
1 'polypeptide(L)'
;MSETTRNNDRCPCPSAAEPTEFTLPPLPSLITKPLGLEGWSNLEPVLLAALVTEEPLLLVGAHGTAKSLLLERLAKSLQMDYRFYNASLINYDDLVGVPIPDEKRENLRYISTPSAIWGTQIVFFDEISRTKPELQNKLFPIIHEKRVQGIALEGLRYRWAAMNPPPEEDALEEEAEVYFGAEPLDPALADRFTFVVEVPSWQDLTHEEKRAILRDQFAGPSGFTTRPPQLIEQARRWYERFKSEEPAALVDYVVAVLSSLESQGVKCSSRRAAMLHRGILAVHASRTALFASAWPDVPWQVIDWSTSAIIALRHCLPHTAQGKRPGDDILLAAHRHAWEMTRLDENNPWRKLLTISDPVERCLTAIELSDRMSDDDLSQVLLDSLSAVEQDWVKSCLAFVSYLALHRTRSLMATAYETLATYVRPLLEPHTGAETVYDATARARCRSARDMAARLRSNARADQAFRARAKANLLSALIPTAYGQVTPSEVGKLFDRMLDRLGDKVPAKGGN
;
A
#
# COMPACT_ATOMS: atom_id res chain seq x y z
N MET A 1 -16.05 -34.81 42.15
CA MET A 1 -17.22 -34.13 41.53
C MET A 1 -17.04 -32.64 41.81
N SER A 2 -16.16 -31.96 41.07
CA SER A 2 -16.38 -31.35 39.74
C SER A 2 -17.33 -30.15 39.81
N GLU A 3 -16.78 -28.94 39.73
CA GLU A 3 -17.20 -27.85 38.82
C GLU A 3 -16.30 -26.61 39.06
N THR A 4 -15.15 -26.53 38.38
CA THR A 4 -14.87 -25.62 37.24
C THR A 4 -15.10 -24.12 37.50
N THR A 5 -14.10 -23.48 38.10
CA THR A 5 -13.74 -22.08 37.87
C THR A 5 -13.30 -21.89 36.42
N ARG A 6 -14.13 -21.24 35.59
CA ARG A 6 -13.74 -20.79 34.25
C ARG A 6 -12.94 -19.49 34.35
N ASN A 7 -11.69 -19.59 33.91
CA ASN A 7 -10.76 -18.49 33.66
C ASN A 7 -11.38 -17.44 32.73
N ASN A 8 -11.19 -16.17 33.07
CA ASN A 8 -11.71 -15.02 32.35
C ASN A 8 -10.64 -14.43 31.39
N ASP A 9 -9.95 -15.30 30.64
CA ASP A 9 -8.98 -14.91 29.60
C ASP A 9 -9.64 -14.96 28.21
N ARG A 10 -10.60 -14.06 27.97
CA ARG A 10 -11.05 -13.75 26.61
C ARG A 10 -10.35 -12.49 26.16
N CYS A 11 -9.59 -12.62 25.07
CA CYS A 11 -9.00 -11.52 24.32
C CYS A 11 -10.07 -10.42 24.10
N PRO A 12 -9.87 -9.20 24.64
CA PRO A 12 -10.79 -8.11 24.36
C PRO A 12 -10.55 -7.70 22.90
N CYS A 13 -11.53 -7.96 22.02
CA CYS A 13 -11.70 -7.12 20.84
C CYS A 13 -11.76 -5.67 21.35
N PRO A 14 -10.99 -4.72 20.78
CA PRO A 14 -10.97 -3.37 21.31
C PRO A 14 -12.33 -2.73 21.05
N SER A 15 -13.23 -2.80 22.03
CA SER A 15 -14.29 -1.82 22.17
C SER A 15 -13.63 -0.48 22.39
N ALA A 16 -14.16 0.55 21.75
CA ALA A 16 -13.74 1.95 21.83
C ALA A 16 -13.60 2.47 23.28
N ALA A 17 -12.48 2.14 23.92
CA ALA A 17 -11.96 2.86 25.06
C ALA A 17 -11.04 3.94 24.49
N GLU A 18 -11.30 5.19 24.86
CA GLU A 18 -10.43 6.33 24.60
C GLU A 18 -8.98 5.93 24.92
N PRO A 19 -8.00 6.22 24.04
CA PRO A 19 -6.63 5.84 24.31
C PRO A 19 -6.19 6.64 25.54
N THR A 20 -6.03 5.97 26.68
CA THR A 20 -5.07 6.43 27.67
C THR A 20 -3.76 6.60 26.93
N GLU A 21 -3.31 7.84 26.74
CA GLU A 21 -2.12 8.23 25.99
C GLU A 21 -0.87 7.63 26.65
N PHE A 22 -0.66 6.34 26.45
CA PHE A 22 0.53 5.64 26.86
C PHE A 22 1.61 5.95 25.81
N THR A 23 2.47 6.92 26.10
CA THR A 23 3.59 7.24 25.21
C THR A 23 4.61 6.12 25.28
N LEU A 24 4.79 5.38 24.18
CA LEU A 24 5.81 4.34 24.08
C LEU A 24 7.22 4.97 24.17
N PRO A 25 8.13 4.42 24.98
CA PRO A 25 9.53 4.84 24.97
C PRO A 25 10.18 4.53 23.61
N PRO A 26 11.23 5.26 23.20
CA PRO A 26 11.95 4.93 21.99
C PRO A 26 12.57 3.53 22.10
N LEU A 27 12.50 2.74 21.02
CA LEU A 27 13.15 1.44 20.97
C LEU A 27 14.68 1.63 20.85
N PRO A 28 15.48 1.14 21.80
CA PRO A 28 16.91 1.04 21.59
C PRO A 28 17.20 -0.05 20.53
N SER A 29 18.34 0.06 19.85
CA SER A 29 18.81 -0.98 18.95
C SER A 29 19.34 -2.18 19.74
N LEU A 30 18.72 -3.34 19.56
CA LEU A 30 19.07 -4.59 20.26
C LEU A 30 19.86 -5.57 19.37
N ILE A 31 19.84 -5.37 18.05
CA ILE A 31 20.49 -6.25 17.07
C ILE A 31 21.54 -5.48 16.28
N THR A 32 21.16 -4.38 15.63
CA THR A 32 21.99 -3.74 14.58
C THR A 32 23.17 -2.96 15.15
N LYS A 33 22.98 -2.11 16.16
CA LYS A 33 24.09 -1.44 16.85
C LYS A 33 25.04 -2.41 17.54
N PRO A 34 24.58 -3.48 18.24
CA PRO A 34 25.49 -4.53 18.74
C PRO A 34 26.34 -5.19 17.65
N LEU A 35 25.79 -5.30 16.44
CA LEU A 35 26.49 -5.78 15.25
C LEU A 35 27.39 -4.69 14.60
N GLY A 36 27.49 -3.49 15.15
CA GLY A 36 28.27 -2.36 14.62
C GLY A 36 27.62 -1.65 13.42
N LEU A 37 26.30 -1.71 13.30
CA LEU A 37 25.52 -1.08 12.23
C LEU A 37 24.73 0.10 12.79
N GLU A 38 25.29 1.30 12.62
CA GLU A 38 24.65 2.55 13.03
C GLU A 38 23.64 3.05 11.99
N GLY A 39 22.52 3.63 12.43
CA GLY A 39 21.41 4.06 11.57
C GLY A 39 20.41 2.97 11.16
N TRP A 40 20.65 1.72 11.56
CA TRP A 40 19.81 0.58 11.19
C TRP A 40 18.73 0.24 12.24
N SER A 41 18.58 1.02 13.30
CA SER A 41 17.65 0.73 14.42
C SER A 41 16.20 0.61 13.95
N ASN A 42 15.78 1.48 13.03
CA ASN A 42 14.41 1.49 12.51
C ASN A 42 14.08 0.26 11.65
N LEU A 43 15.10 -0.46 11.18
CA LEU A 43 14.95 -1.67 10.36
C LEU A 43 14.86 -2.95 11.20
N GLU A 44 15.21 -2.90 12.49
CA GLU A 44 15.20 -4.07 13.38
C GLU A 44 13.86 -4.83 13.41
N PRO A 45 12.68 -4.17 13.47
CA PRO A 45 11.41 -4.87 13.45
C PRO A 45 11.24 -5.76 12.22
N VAL A 46 11.70 -5.31 11.05
CA VAL A 46 11.56 -6.01 9.77
C VAL A 46 12.62 -7.09 9.63
N LEU A 47 13.87 -6.81 10.02
CA LEU A 47 14.94 -7.81 10.05
C LEU A 47 14.57 -8.97 10.97
N LEU A 48 14.04 -8.68 12.16
CA LEU A 48 13.56 -9.70 13.09
C LEU A 48 12.33 -10.43 12.53
N ALA A 49 11.42 -9.74 11.83
CA ALA A 49 10.27 -10.37 11.20
C ALA A 49 10.70 -11.40 10.14
N ALA A 50 11.71 -11.09 9.34
CA ALA A 50 12.29 -12.03 8.38
C ALA A 50 12.98 -13.23 9.07
N LEU A 51 13.66 -13.02 10.20
CA LEU A 51 14.27 -14.09 11.00
C LEU A 51 13.25 -15.00 11.69
N VAL A 52 12.11 -14.45 12.09
CA VAL A 52 11.02 -15.19 12.73
C VAL A 52 10.30 -16.07 11.73
N THR A 53 9.96 -15.50 10.57
CA THR A 53 9.18 -16.17 9.53
C THR A 53 10.02 -17.05 8.60
N GLU A 54 11.35 -16.91 8.61
CA GLU A 54 12.28 -17.54 7.65
C GLU A 54 11.98 -17.19 6.18
N GLU A 55 11.24 -16.10 5.96
CA GLU A 55 10.88 -15.61 4.64
C GLU A 55 12.07 -14.92 3.97
N PRO A 56 12.13 -14.87 2.63
CA PRO A 56 13.22 -14.21 1.92
C PRO A 56 13.23 -12.71 2.17
N LEU A 57 14.43 -12.18 2.35
CA LEU A 57 14.69 -10.75 2.54
C LEU A 57 15.66 -10.25 1.48
N LEU A 58 15.35 -9.12 0.85
CA LEU A 58 16.19 -8.42 -0.10
C LEU A 58 16.64 -7.08 0.50
N LEU A 59 17.96 -6.88 0.61
CA LEU A 59 18.57 -5.61 1.01
C LEU A 59 18.87 -4.77 -0.23
N VAL A 60 18.33 -3.55 -0.30
CA VAL A 60 18.56 -2.62 -1.41
C VAL A 60 19.34 -1.42 -0.88
N GLY A 61 20.52 -1.15 -1.42
CA GLY A 61 21.24 0.09 -1.11
C GLY A 61 22.59 0.17 -1.78
N ALA A 62 23.19 1.35 -1.78
CA ALA A 62 24.45 1.61 -2.50
C ALA A 62 25.61 0.74 -1.99
N HIS A 63 26.71 0.69 -2.76
CA HIS A 63 27.94 0.03 -2.33
C HIS A 63 28.46 0.64 -1.02
N GLY A 64 29.08 -0.18 -0.16
CA GLY A 64 29.67 0.30 1.10
C GLY A 64 28.66 0.56 2.23
N THR A 65 27.38 0.23 2.08
CA THR A 65 26.33 0.38 3.10
C THR A 65 26.32 -0.73 4.17
N ALA A 66 27.42 -1.45 4.37
CA ALA A 66 27.54 -2.53 5.36
C ALA A 66 26.55 -3.72 5.23
N LYS A 67 25.93 -3.92 4.05
CA LYS A 67 25.04 -5.09 3.78
C LYS A 67 25.73 -6.41 4.08
N SER A 68 26.87 -6.70 3.45
CA SER A 68 27.60 -7.97 3.64
C SER A 68 28.13 -8.12 5.07
N LEU A 69 28.43 -7.00 5.76
CA LEU A 69 28.84 -6.98 7.17
C LEU A 69 27.70 -7.43 8.10
N LEU A 70 26.47 -6.93 7.89
CA LEU A 70 25.28 -7.38 8.61
C LEU A 70 25.13 -8.89 8.49
N LEU A 71 25.16 -9.38 7.26
CA LEU A 71 24.95 -10.79 6.94
C LEU A 71 25.98 -11.68 7.66
N GLU A 72 27.26 -11.34 7.56
CA GLU A 72 28.34 -12.09 8.19
C GLU A 72 28.24 -12.07 9.73
N ARG A 73 28.08 -10.89 10.34
CA ARG A 73 28.05 -10.76 11.80
C ARG A 73 26.79 -11.39 12.40
N LEU A 74 25.65 -11.27 11.72
CA LEU A 74 24.39 -11.90 12.12
C LEU A 74 24.53 -13.43 12.11
N ALA A 75 25.05 -14.03 11.03
CA ALA A 75 25.28 -15.46 10.95
C ALA A 75 26.17 -15.98 12.09
N LYS A 76 27.28 -15.27 12.37
CA LYS A 76 28.17 -15.59 13.51
C LYS A 76 27.44 -15.51 14.85
N SER A 77 26.61 -14.48 15.05
CA SER A 77 25.81 -14.33 16.29
C SER A 77 24.75 -15.42 16.48
N LEU A 78 24.27 -16.00 15.38
CA LEU A 78 23.31 -17.12 15.37
C LEU A 78 24.00 -18.49 15.52
N GLN A 79 25.32 -18.55 15.37
CA GLN A 79 26.11 -19.79 15.38
C GLN A 79 25.58 -20.82 14.36
N MET A 80 25.20 -20.33 13.18
CA MET A 80 24.67 -21.16 12.10
C MET A 80 25.65 -21.24 10.94
N ASP A 81 25.62 -22.38 10.24
CA ASP A 81 26.38 -22.55 9.00
C ASP A 81 25.83 -21.60 7.93
N TYR A 82 26.69 -20.71 7.43
CA TYR A 82 26.32 -19.73 6.40
C TYR A 82 27.22 -19.81 5.18
N ARG A 83 26.63 -19.48 4.03
CA ARG A 83 27.32 -19.36 2.75
C ARG A 83 27.04 -17.99 2.15
N PHE A 84 28.10 -17.32 1.74
CA PHE A 84 28.05 -16.07 1.01
C PHE A 84 28.45 -16.31 -0.45
N TYR A 85 27.59 -15.89 -1.37
CA TYR A 85 27.82 -15.97 -2.79
C TYR A 85 27.65 -14.59 -3.41
N ASN A 86 28.63 -14.17 -4.21
CA ASN A 86 28.40 -13.09 -5.14
C ASN A 86 27.70 -13.66 -6.38
N ALA A 87 26.45 -13.27 -6.60
CA ALA A 87 25.61 -13.79 -7.68
C ALA A 87 26.14 -13.39 -9.08
N SER A 88 26.88 -12.28 -9.19
CA SER A 88 27.48 -11.83 -10.46
C SER A 88 28.69 -12.68 -10.90
N LEU A 89 29.32 -13.41 -9.96
CA LEU A 89 30.54 -14.18 -10.20
C LEU A 89 30.35 -15.70 -10.09
N ILE A 90 29.32 -16.17 -9.39
CA ILE A 90 29.14 -17.60 -9.09
C ILE A 90 28.67 -18.37 -10.32
N ASN A 91 29.28 -19.52 -10.61
CA ASN A 91 28.70 -20.48 -11.55
C ASN A 91 27.72 -21.40 -10.83
N TYR A 92 26.68 -21.84 -11.55
CA TYR A 92 25.68 -22.75 -10.94
C TYR A 92 26.29 -24.09 -10.50
N ASP A 93 27.28 -24.59 -11.25
CA ASP A 93 27.95 -25.84 -10.92
C ASP A 93 28.84 -25.70 -9.68
N ASP A 94 29.36 -24.51 -9.39
CA ASP A 94 30.12 -24.24 -8.15
C ASP A 94 29.18 -24.13 -6.93
N LEU A 95 27.95 -23.68 -7.15
CA LEU A 95 26.91 -23.55 -6.12
C LEU A 95 26.36 -24.92 -5.71
N VAL A 96 26.10 -25.80 -6.68
CA VAL A 96 25.43 -27.09 -6.49
C VAL A 96 26.41 -28.27 -6.46
N GLY A 97 27.56 -28.15 -7.11
CA GLY A 97 28.45 -29.27 -7.36
C GLY A 97 28.11 -30.02 -8.65
N VAL A 98 29.04 -30.87 -9.09
CA VAL A 98 28.91 -31.63 -10.34
C VAL A 98 28.27 -32.99 -10.05
N PRO A 99 27.15 -33.34 -10.70
CA PRO A 99 26.54 -34.66 -10.54
C PRO A 99 27.42 -35.71 -11.23
N ILE A 100 27.87 -36.70 -10.46
CA ILE A 100 28.55 -37.88 -10.97
C ILE A 100 27.70 -39.12 -10.69
N PRO A 101 27.71 -40.14 -11.56
CA PRO A 101 27.11 -41.43 -11.25
C PRO A 101 27.79 -42.03 -10.02
N ASP A 102 27.00 -42.58 -9.11
CA ASP A 102 27.52 -43.39 -8.01
C ASP A 102 28.21 -44.66 -8.56
N GLU A 103 29.01 -45.34 -7.74
CA GLU A 103 29.83 -46.50 -8.16
C GLU A 103 28.99 -47.61 -8.83
N LYS A 104 27.72 -47.74 -8.43
CA LYS A 104 26.74 -48.68 -8.99
C LYS A 104 25.96 -48.14 -10.21
N ARG A 105 26.14 -46.87 -10.58
CA ARG A 105 25.40 -46.13 -11.64
C ARG A 105 23.87 -46.09 -11.50
N GLU A 106 23.34 -46.41 -10.32
CA GLU A 106 21.90 -46.38 -10.05
C GLU A 106 21.41 -45.00 -9.59
N ASN A 107 22.28 -44.21 -8.96
CA ASN A 107 21.98 -42.87 -8.44
C ASN A 107 23.04 -41.85 -8.88
N LEU A 108 22.68 -40.57 -8.90
CA LEU A 108 23.63 -39.47 -9.06
C LEU A 108 24.08 -38.98 -7.68
N ARG A 109 25.40 -38.90 -7.46
CA ARG A 109 26.04 -38.27 -6.31
C ARG A 109 26.62 -36.93 -6.74
N TYR A 110 26.35 -35.86 -6.02
CA TYR A 110 27.00 -34.57 -6.30
C TYR A 110 28.38 -34.57 -5.64
N ILE A 111 29.45 -34.40 -6.42
CA ILE A 111 30.73 -33.98 -5.86
C ILE A 111 30.65 -32.47 -5.68
N SER A 112 30.47 -32.06 -4.44
CA SER A 112 30.43 -30.67 -4.04
C SER A 112 31.79 -30.25 -3.46
N THR A 113 32.19 -29.02 -3.76
CA THR A 113 33.23 -28.35 -2.96
C THR A 113 32.67 -27.99 -1.59
N PRO A 114 33.52 -27.73 -0.58
CA PRO A 114 33.04 -27.22 0.70
C PRO A 114 32.23 -25.92 0.57
N SER A 115 32.33 -25.20 -0.54
CA SER A 115 31.57 -23.97 -0.81
C SER A 115 30.16 -24.21 -1.33
N ALA A 116 29.76 -25.45 -1.62
CA ALA A 116 28.42 -25.73 -2.12
C ALA A 116 27.33 -25.43 -1.10
N ILE A 117 26.11 -25.27 -1.61
CA ILE A 117 24.94 -24.87 -0.83
C ILE A 117 24.42 -26.00 0.09
N TRP A 118 24.84 -27.24 -0.12
CA TRP A 118 24.36 -28.38 0.65
C TRP A 118 24.76 -28.29 2.13
N GLY A 119 23.81 -28.57 3.02
CA GLY A 119 24.03 -28.58 4.47
C GLY A 119 24.10 -27.19 5.13
N THR A 120 24.01 -26.09 4.37
CA THR A 120 23.99 -24.74 4.96
C THR A 120 22.64 -24.41 5.57
N GLN A 121 22.65 -23.58 6.62
CA GLN A 121 21.44 -23.06 7.27
C GLN A 121 21.09 -21.66 6.78
N ILE A 122 22.09 -20.92 6.29
CA ILE A 122 21.96 -19.54 5.85
C ILE A 122 22.62 -19.38 4.48
N VAL A 123 21.94 -18.71 3.56
CA VAL A 123 22.49 -18.36 2.24
C VAL A 123 22.28 -16.89 1.96
N PHE A 124 23.35 -16.25 1.51
CA PHE A 124 23.39 -14.86 1.14
C PHE A 124 23.84 -14.70 -0.31
N PHE A 125 23.00 -14.07 -1.12
CA PHE A 125 23.28 -13.75 -2.52
C PHE A 125 23.50 -12.24 -2.67
N ASP A 126 24.75 -11.82 -2.82
CA ASP A 126 25.08 -10.42 -3.09
C ASP A 126 25.03 -10.13 -4.60
N GLU A 127 24.80 -8.86 -4.95
CA GLU A 127 24.72 -8.38 -6.34
C GLU A 127 23.72 -9.13 -7.24
N ILE A 128 22.55 -9.52 -6.70
CA ILE A 128 21.57 -10.33 -7.45
C ILE A 128 21.09 -9.67 -8.75
N SER A 129 21.04 -8.34 -8.81
CA SER A 129 20.67 -7.58 -10.02
C SER A 129 21.75 -7.53 -11.11
N ARG A 130 23.02 -7.79 -10.79
CA ARG A 130 24.11 -7.81 -11.78
C ARG A 130 24.23 -9.16 -12.49
N THR A 131 23.42 -10.13 -12.09
CA THR A 131 23.48 -11.51 -12.56
C THR A 131 22.70 -11.66 -13.87
N LYS A 132 23.16 -12.51 -14.79
CA LYS A 132 22.40 -12.81 -16.02
C LYS A 132 21.02 -13.41 -15.69
N PRO A 133 19.94 -13.08 -16.43
CA PRO A 133 18.58 -13.57 -16.14
C PRO A 133 18.47 -15.09 -16.03
N GLU A 134 19.22 -15.84 -16.85
CA GLU A 134 19.26 -17.31 -16.82
C GLU A 134 19.75 -17.87 -15.49
N LEU A 135 20.78 -17.25 -14.90
CA LEU A 135 21.31 -17.67 -13.60
C LEU A 135 20.40 -17.19 -12.47
N GLN A 136 19.83 -15.98 -12.56
CA GLN A 136 18.80 -15.51 -11.61
C GLN A 136 17.65 -16.52 -11.51
N ASN A 137 17.12 -16.98 -12.65
CA ASN A 137 16.05 -17.98 -12.72
C ASN A 137 16.40 -19.28 -12.00
N LYS A 138 17.67 -19.71 -12.04
CA LYS A 138 18.16 -20.91 -11.34
C LYS A 138 18.29 -20.70 -9.83
N LEU A 139 18.44 -19.47 -9.35
CA LEU A 139 18.44 -19.14 -7.92
C LEU A 139 17.03 -19.09 -7.33
N PHE A 140 15.96 -18.98 -8.14
CA PHE A 140 14.60 -18.83 -7.62
C PHE A 140 14.09 -19.99 -6.76
N PRO A 141 14.26 -21.26 -7.17
CA PRO A 141 13.81 -22.38 -6.34
C PRO A 141 14.55 -22.42 -5.00
N ILE A 142 15.80 -21.93 -4.97
CA ILE A 142 16.59 -21.84 -3.74
C ILE A 142 16.01 -20.75 -2.83
N ILE A 143 15.84 -19.54 -3.39
CA ILE A 143 15.38 -18.37 -2.65
C ILE A 143 13.94 -18.54 -2.20
N HIS A 144 13.03 -19.14 -2.97
CA HIS A 144 11.60 -19.19 -2.63
C HIS A 144 11.15 -20.55 -2.07
N GLU A 145 11.67 -21.65 -2.60
CA GLU A 145 11.19 -23.00 -2.30
C GLU A 145 12.17 -23.83 -1.46
N LYS A 146 13.35 -23.28 -1.13
CA LYS A 146 14.44 -24.02 -0.46
C LYS A 146 14.81 -25.29 -1.23
N ARG A 147 14.88 -25.21 -2.57
CA ARG A 147 15.15 -26.36 -3.44
C ARG A 147 16.23 -26.07 -4.47
N VAL A 148 16.97 -27.12 -4.82
CA VAL A 148 17.92 -27.15 -5.93
C VAL A 148 17.54 -28.30 -6.83
N GLN A 149 17.23 -28.04 -8.11
CA GLN A 149 16.83 -29.07 -9.09
C GLN A 149 15.73 -30.02 -8.56
N GLY A 150 14.78 -29.50 -7.77
CA GLY A 150 13.69 -30.28 -7.16
C GLY A 150 14.03 -30.96 -5.83
N ILE A 151 15.31 -31.03 -5.44
CA ILE A 151 15.76 -31.59 -4.16
C ILE A 151 15.63 -30.51 -3.07
N ALA A 152 15.04 -30.88 -1.93
CA ALA A 152 14.89 -29.98 -0.78
C ALA A 152 16.22 -29.74 -0.06
N LEU A 153 16.49 -28.49 0.30
CA LEU A 153 17.57 -28.08 1.17
C LEU A 153 17.06 -28.10 2.62
N GLU A 154 17.00 -29.29 3.23
CA GLU A 154 16.34 -29.52 4.52
C GLU A 154 16.87 -28.65 5.68
N GLY A 155 18.17 -28.31 5.64
CA GLY A 155 18.80 -27.44 6.64
C GLY A 155 18.62 -25.94 6.41
N LEU A 156 18.23 -25.52 5.20
CA LEU A 156 18.22 -24.11 4.82
C LEU A 156 17.06 -23.35 5.47
N ARG A 157 17.40 -22.34 6.27
CA ARG A 157 16.43 -21.49 6.97
C ARG A 157 16.35 -20.11 6.36
N TYR A 158 17.47 -19.38 6.35
CA TYR A 158 17.51 -17.97 5.97
C TYR A 158 18.07 -17.79 4.56
N ARG A 159 17.29 -17.17 3.67
CA ARG A 159 17.67 -16.90 2.27
C ARG A 159 17.59 -15.40 2.01
N TRP A 160 18.69 -14.69 2.19
CA TRP A 160 18.72 -13.25 1.98
C TRP A 160 19.52 -12.90 0.73
N ALA A 161 19.13 -11.81 0.08
CA ALA A 161 19.83 -11.28 -1.08
C ALA A 161 20.13 -9.80 -0.87
N ALA A 162 21.10 -9.29 -1.62
CA ALA A 162 21.44 -7.88 -1.65
C ALA A 162 21.60 -7.39 -3.09
N MET A 163 21.22 -6.14 -3.31
CA MET A 163 21.42 -5.46 -4.57
C MET A 163 21.70 -3.98 -4.35
N ASN A 164 22.27 -3.35 -5.39
CA ASN A 164 22.26 -1.90 -5.50
C ASN A 164 20.87 -1.42 -5.92
N PRO A 165 20.44 -0.22 -5.52
CA PRO A 165 19.19 0.33 -5.99
C PRO A 165 19.25 0.42 -7.53
N PRO A 166 18.18 -0.02 -8.21
CA PRO A 166 18.07 0.22 -9.64
C PRO A 166 17.91 1.72 -9.91
N PRO A 167 18.29 2.22 -11.09
CA PRO A 167 17.94 3.57 -11.50
C PRO A 167 16.41 3.73 -11.46
N GLU A 168 15.93 4.86 -10.94
CA GLU A 168 14.51 5.18 -11.00
C GLU A 168 14.10 5.44 -12.46
N GLU A 169 12.84 5.15 -12.82
CA GLU A 169 12.37 5.31 -14.21
C GLU A 169 12.50 6.76 -14.73
N ASP A 170 12.50 7.75 -13.83
CA ASP A 170 12.63 9.17 -14.15
C ASP A 170 14.04 9.75 -13.89
N ALA A 171 15.03 8.90 -13.57
CA ALA A 171 16.38 9.36 -13.25
C ALA A 171 17.09 9.98 -14.46
N LEU A 172 17.81 11.08 -14.22
CA LEU A 172 18.63 11.74 -15.25
C LEU A 172 19.76 10.80 -15.71
N GLU A 173 20.19 10.92 -16.97
CA GLU A 173 21.22 10.06 -17.57
C GLU A 173 22.51 9.99 -16.73
N GLU A 174 22.89 11.10 -16.06
CA GLU A 174 24.06 11.19 -15.17
C GLU A 174 23.91 10.36 -13.87
N GLU A 175 22.70 10.21 -13.32
CA GLU A 175 22.44 9.37 -12.14
C GLU A 175 22.40 7.87 -12.51
N ALA A 176 21.95 7.57 -13.73
CA ALA A 176 21.98 6.21 -14.27
C ALA A 176 23.42 5.69 -14.50
N GLU A 177 24.38 6.57 -14.81
CA GLU A 177 25.80 6.22 -14.95
C GLU A 177 26.45 5.79 -13.62
N VAL A 178 26.02 6.34 -12.47
CA VAL A 178 26.54 5.94 -11.14
C VAL A 178 26.18 4.48 -10.80
N TYR A 179 25.10 3.96 -11.39
CA TYR A 179 24.61 2.59 -11.19
C TYR A 179 24.89 1.66 -12.37
N PHE A 180 25.85 2.00 -13.25
CA PHE A 180 26.19 1.21 -14.44
C PHE A 180 26.29 -0.30 -14.12
N GLY A 181 25.36 -1.07 -14.68
CA GLY A 181 25.27 -2.53 -14.53
C GLY A 181 24.32 -3.08 -13.45
N ALA A 182 23.60 -2.25 -12.68
CA ALA A 182 22.53 -2.71 -11.79
C ALA A 182 21.17 -2.62 -12.49
N GLU A 183 20.70 -3.74 -13.02
CA GLU A 183 19.37 -3.80 -13.68
C GLU A 183 18.24 -3.97 -12.66
N PRO A 184 17.04 -3.40 -12.90
CA PRO A 184 15.85 -3.72 -12.13
C PRO A 184 15.62 -5.23 -12.07
N LEU A 185 15.22 -5.75 -10.91
CA LEU A 185 14.84 -7.16 -10.83
C LEU A 185 13.55 -7.40 -11.62
N ASP A 186 13.49 -8.56 -12.27
CA ASP A 186 12.26 -9.03 -12.90
C ASP A 186 11.08 -9.00 -11.90
N PRO A 187 9.89 -8.51 -12.29
CA PRO A 187 8.75 -8.40 -11.39
C PRO A 187 8.38 -9.72 -10.69
N ALA A 188 8.52 -10.87 -11.37
CA ALA A 188 8.23 -12.16 -10.77
C ALA A 188 9.29 -12.59 -9.75
N LEU A 189 10.55 -12.16 -9.90
CA LEU A 189 11.61 -12.36 -8.91
C LEU A 189 11.41 -11.47 -7.70
N ALA A 190 11.24 -10.17 -7.92
CA ALA A 190 10.98 -9.22 -6.85
C ALA A 190 9.76 -9.65 -6.02
N ASP A 191 8.73 -10.20 -6.68
CA ASP A 191 7.53 -10.68 -6.00
C ASP A 191 7.73 -11.95 -5.14
N ARG A 192 8.91 -12.59 -5.17
CA ARG A 192 9.25 -13.75 -4.33
C ARG A 192 9.96 -13.36 -3.03
N PHE A 193 10.40 -12.11 -2.90
CA PHE A 193 10.89 -11.56 -1.65
C PHE A 193 9.73 -11.04 -0.82
N THR A 194 9.56 -11.58 0.38
CA THR A 194 8.52 -11.13 1.31
C THR A 194 8.87 -9.77 1.88
N PHE A 195 10.15 -9.57 2.22
CA PHE A 195 10.68 -8.31 2.70
C PHE A 195 11.69 -7.72 1.70
N VAL A 196 11.51 -6.45 1.36
CA VAL A 196 12.42 -5.62 0.57
C VAL A 196 12.78 -4.41 1.44
N VAL A 197 14.03 -4.35 1.86
CA VAL A 197 14.51 -3.40 2.86
C VAL A 197 15.55 -2.50 2.23
N GLU A 198 15.22 -1.22 2.13
CA GLU A 198 16.20 -0.20 1.81
C GLU A 198 17.10 0.04 3.00
N VAL A 199 18.41 0.07 2.74
CA VAL A 199 19.41 0.29 3.77
C VAL A 199 19.90 1.73 3.73
N PRO A 200 20.12 2.37 4.89
CA PRO A 200 20.55 3.76 4.93
C PRO A 200 21.92 3.93 4.28
N SER A 201 22.06 4.99 3.50
CA SER A 201 23.32 5.46 2.94
C SER A 201 24.03 6.39 3.91
N TRP A 202 25.29 6.74 3.62
CA TRP A 202 26.02 7.73 4.42
C TRP A 202 25.26 9.07 4.53
N GLN A 203 24.45 9.45 3.53
CA GLN A 203 23.74 10.72 3.54
C GLN A 203 22.61 10.73 4.56
N ASP A 204 21.96 9.58 4.77
CA ASP A 204 20.79 9.41 5.65
C ASP A 204 21.15 9.39 7.13
N LEU A 205 22.43 9.12 7.45
CA LEU A 205 22.91 9.01 8.83
C LEU A 205 23.04 10.37 9.51
N THR A 206 22.68 10.42 10.78
CA THR A 206 22.91 11.58 11.64
C THR A 206 24.41 11.82 11.86
N HIS A 207 24.77 13.05 12.27
CA HIS A 207 26.17 13.36 12.62
C HIS A 207 26.73 12.51 13.75
N GLU A 208 25.88 12.04 14.67
CA GLU A 208 26.30 11.16 15.77
C GLU A 208 26.59 9.74 15.27
N GLU A 209 25.71 9.19 14.44
CA GLU A 209 25.89 7.87 13.82
C GLU A 209 27.12 7.84 12.90
N LYS A 210 27.34 8.88 12.08
CA LYS A 210 28.55 9.04 11.25
C LYS A 210 29.82 8.96 12.09
N ARG A 211 29.84 9.65 13.23
CA ARG A 211 31.00 9.63 14.16
C ARG A 211 31.15 8.28 14.84
N ALA A 212 30.04 7.62 15.19
CA ALA A 212 30.05 6.30 15.78
C ALA A 212 30.65 5.26 14.83
N ILE A 213 30.27 5.25 13.54
CA ILE A 213 30.86 4.36 12.52
C ILE A 213 32.38 4.49 12.45
N LEU A 214 32.91 5.72 12.46
CA LEU A 214 34.36 5.96 12.40
C LEU A 214 35.10 5.52 13.66
N ARG A 215 34.44 5.55 14.83
CA ARG A 215 35.00 5.07 16.10
C ARG A 215 34.93 3.54 16.21
N ASP A 216 33.82 2.97 15.74
CA ASP A 216 33.53 1.54 15.82
C ASP A 216 34.29 0.72 14.76
N GLN A 217 34.90 1.36 13.75
CA GLN A 217 35.68 0.68 12.71
C GLN A 217 36.76 -0.28 13.27
N PHE A 218 37.26 -0.03 14.48
CA PHE A 218 38.25 -0.87 15.17
C PHE A 218 37.69 -1.63 16.38
N ALA A 219 36.45 -1.34 16.78
CA ALA A 219 35.79 -2.09 17.83
C ALA A 219 35.15 -3.34 17.21
N GLY A 220 35.45 -4.50 17.78
CA GLY A 220 34.74 -5.73 17.43
C GLY A 220 33.24 -5.64 17.79
N PRO A 221 32.45 -6.67 17.48
CA PRO A 221 31.04 -6.72 17.88
C PRO A 221 30.88 -6.40 19.37
N SER A 222 30.01 -5.45 19.69
CA SER A 222 29.72 -5.13 21.08
C SER A 222 28.82 -6.20 21.70
N GLY A 223 28.86 -6.35 23.02
CA GLY A 223 28.09 -7.38 23.71
C GLY A 223 26.58 -7.19 23.51
N PHE A 224 25.88 -8.23 23.04
CA PHE A 224 24.42 -8.21 22.97
C PHE A 224 23.81 -8.19 24.38
N THR A 225 22.88 -7.27 24.63
CA THR A 225 22.06 -7.27 25.86
C THR A 225 21.15 -8.50 25.90
N THR A 226 20.49 -8.80 24.78
CA THR A 226 19.74 -10.04 24.54
C THR A 226 20.33 -10.75 23.33
N ARG A 227 20.68 -12.03 23.47
CA ARG A 227 21.29 -12.77 22.35
C ARG A 227 20.29 -12.91 21.19
N PRO A 228 20.71 -12.73 19.92
CA PRO A 228 19.79 -12.81 18.78
C PRO A 228 18.94 -14.09 18.71
N PRO A 229 19.46 -15.30 19.01
CA PRO A 229 18.62 -16.51 19.04
C PRO A 229 17.48 -16.45 20.08
N GLN A 230 17.71 -15.82 21.24
CA GLN A 230 16.70 -15.68 22.28
C GLN A 230 15.61 -14.69 21.84
N LEU A 231 16.01 -13.58 21.23
CA LEU A 231 15.09 -12.57 20.73
C LEU A 231 14.21 -13.11 19.58
N ILE A 232 14.80 -13.88 18.65
CA ILE A 232 14.05 -14.56 17.59
C ILE A 232 13.01 -15.52 18.17
N GLU A 233 13.36 -16.28 19.19
CA GLU A 233 12.43 -17.23 19.81
C GLU A 233 11.30 -16.52 20.57
N GLN A 234 11.57 -15.42 21.25
CA GLN A 234 10.53 -14.58 21.86
C GLN A 234 9.56 -14.04 20.80
N ALA A 235 10.10 -13.48 19.71
CA ALA A 235 9.29 -12.96 18.62
C ALA A 235 8.49 -14.07 17.91
N ARG A 236 9.04 -15.27 17.78
CA ARG A 236 8.33 -16.45 17.23
C ARG A 236 7.12 -16.84 18.08
N ARG A 237 7.23 -16.81 19.40
CA ARG A 237 6.08 -17.08 20.30
C ARG A 237 4.96 -16.07 20.11
N TRP A 238 5.31 -14.78 19.99
CA TRP A 238 4.33 -13.74 19.68
C TRP A 238 3.69 -13.93 18.31
N TYR A 239 4.49 -14.30 17.31
CA TYR A 239 4.00 -14.55 15.96
C TYR A 239 2.99 -15.70 15.91
N GLU A 240 3.28 -16.84 16.56
CA GLU A 240 2.32 -17.97 16.63
C GLU A 240 1.05 -17.58 17.40
N ARG A 241 1.18 -16.78 18.46
CA ARG A 241 0.01 -16.25 19.18
C ARG A 241 -0.87 -15.40 18.25
N PHE A 242 -0.30 -14.39 17.59
CA PHE A 242 -1.07 -13.49 16.72
C PHE A 242 -1.62 -14.18 15.46
N LYS A 243 -0.97 -15.24 15.01
CA LYS A 243 -1.49 -16.09 13.93
C LYS A 243 -2.73 -16.87 14.38
N SER A 244 -2.83 -17.25 15.65
CA SER A 244 -4.02 -17.91 16.21
C SER A 244 -5.12 -16.94 16.65
N GLU A 245 -4.74 -15.73 17.05
CA GLU A 245 -5.61 -14.66 17.56
C GLU A 245 -5.59 -13.46 16.59
N GLU A 246 -5.84 -13.71 15.31
CA GLU A 246 -5.71 -12.66 14.29
C GLU A 246 -6.80 -11.59 14.42
N PRO A 247 -6.46 -10.29 14.39
CA PRO A 247 -7.46 -9.22 14.32
C PRO A 247 -8.24 -9.31 12.99
N ALA A 248 -9.57 -9.48 13.04
CA ALA A 248 -10.41 -9.55 11.83
C ALA A 248 -10.27 -8.31 10.92
N ALA A 249 -10.07 -7.14 11.53
CA ALA A 249 -9.79 -5.88 10.86
C ALA A 249 -8.54 -5.93 9.95
N LEU A 250 -7.57 -6.81 10.22
CA LEU A 250 -6.31 -6.85 9.46
C LEU A 250 -6.51 -7.33 8.03
N VAL A 251 -7.41 -8.30 7.80
CA VAL A 251 -7.74 -8.78 6.45
C VAL A 251 -8.37 -7.64 5.64
N ASP A 252 -9.34 -6.95 6.25
CA ASP A 252 -10.00 -5.79 5.64
C ASP A 252 -9.00 -4.67 5.33
N TYR A 253 -8.06 -4.40 6.23
CA TYR A 253 -6.97 -3.45 6.01
C TYR A 253 -6.15 -3.81 4.77
N VAL A 254 -5.72 -5.08 4.65
CA VAL A 254 -4.88 -5.54 3.52
C VAL A 254 -5.63 -5.38 2.19
N VAL A 255 -6.92 -5.71 2.15
CA VAL A 255 -7.73 -5.50 0.94
C VAL A 255 -7.84 -4.00 0.62
N ALA A 256 -8.21 -3.20 1.60
CA ALA A 256 -8.41 -1.76 1.44
C ALA A 256 -7.13 -1.04 0.99
N VAL A 257 -5.98 -1.34 1.60
CA VAL A 257 -4.71 -0.66 1.28
C VAL A 257 -4.23 -1.02 -0.12
N LEU A 258 -4.39 -2.28 -0.55
CA LEU A 258 -3.98 -2.70 -1.89
C LEU A 258 -4.89 -2.11 -2.97
N SER A 259 -6.20 -2.02 -2.73
CA SER A 259 -7.12 -1.30 -3.64
C SER A 259 -6.79 0.19 -3.72
N SER A 260 -6.46 0.81 -2.58
CA SER A 260 -6.03 2.21 -2.56
C SER A 260 -4.74 2.43 -3.35
N LEU A 261 -3.75 1.54 -3.21
CA LEU A 261 -2.50 1.59 -3.98
C LEU A 261 -2.73 1.37 -5.47
N GLU A 262 -3.61 0.45 -5.84
CA GLU A 262 -3.97 0.19 -7.25
C GLU A 262 -4.57 1.43 -7.91
N SER A 263 -5.41 2.19 -7.19
CA SER A 263 -5.96 3.46 -7.69
C SER A 263 -4.90 4.53 -7.98
N GLN A 264 -3.74 4.43 -7.35
CA GLN A 264 -2.57 5.30 -7.54
C GLN A 264 -1.54 4.69 -8.52
N GLY A 265 -1.90 3.62 -9.24
CA GLY A 265 -1.04 2.96 -10.23
C GLY A 265 -0.08 1.90 -9.67
N VAL A 266 -0.08 1.66 -8.35
CA VAL A 266 0.80 0.67 -7.69
C VAL A 266 0.09 -0.69 -7.63
N LYS A 267 0.40 -1.56 -8.59
CA LYS A 267 -0.26 -2.87 -8.71
C LYS A 267 0.44 -3.95 -7.89
N CYS A 268 -0.33 -4.71 -7.12
CA CYS A 268 0.18 -5.82 -6.31
C CYS A 268 -0.46 -7.16 -6.70
N SER A 269 0.30 -8.25 -6.60
CA SER A 269 -0.19 -9.60 -6.88
C SER A 269 -1.03 -10.15 -5.70
N SER A 270 -1.80 -11.21 -5.92
CA SER A 270 -2.49 -11.93 -4.84
C SER A 270 -1.51 -12.56 -3.85
N ARG A 271 -0.34 -13.03 -4.33
CA ARG A 271 0.76 -13.50 -3.48
C ARG A 271 1.25 -12.38 -2.56
N ARG A 272 1.38 -11.17 -3.10
CA ARG A 272 1.80 -9.99 -2.34
C ARG A 272 0.82 -9.67 -1.22
N ALA A 273 -0.49 -9.81 -1.44
CA ALA A 273 -1.48 -9.65 -0.38
C ALA A 273 -1.26 -10.62 0.80
N ALA A 274 -1.07 -11.91 0.49
CA ALA A 274 -0.79 -12.93 1.50
C ALA A 274 0.59 -12.75 2.19
N MET A 275 1.59 -12.23 1.49
CA MET A 275 2.89 -11.87 2.05
C MET A 275 2.79 -10.66 2.98
N LEU A 276 2.09 -9.61 2.57
CA LEU A 276 1.89 -8.40 3.37
C LEU A 276 1.16 -8.75 4.68
N HIS A 277 0.07 -9.51 4.60
CA HIS A 277 -0.68 -9.97 5.76
C HIS A 277 0.22 -10.67 6.81
N ARG A 278 0.97 -11.69 6.38
CA ARG A 278 1.94 -12.39 7.23
C ARG A 278 3.07 -11.47 7.71
N GLY A 279 3.50 -10.54 6.86
CA GLY A 279 4.48 -9.52 7.18
C GLY A 279 4.03 -8.59 8.30
N ILE A 280 2.76 -8.16 8.32
CA ILE A 280 2.21 -7.31 9.39
C ILE A 280 2.22 -8.06 10.72
N LEU A 281 1.76 -9.32 10.73
CA LEU A 281 1.80 -10.17 11.93
C LEU A 281 3.24 -10.34 12.45
N ALA A 282 4.18 -10.61 11.55
CA ALA A 282 5.59 -10.81 11.89
C ALA A 282 6.25 -9.52 12.41
N VAL A 283 5.99 -8.37 11.78
CA VAL A 283 6.50 -7.07 12.22
C VAL A 283 5.91 -6.70 13.58
N HIS A 284 4.62 -6.94 13.81
CA HIS A 284 3.99 -6.68 15.11
C HIS A 284 4.55 -7.60 16.21
N ALA A 285 4.75 -8.88 15.92
CA ALA A 285 5.43 -9.82 16.82
C ALA A 285 6.87 -9.38 17.15
N SER A 286 7.61 -8.93 16.14
CA SER A 286 8.97 -8.41 16.31
C SER A 286 9.01 -7.15 17.17
N ARG A 287 8.14 -6.16 16.90
CA ARG A 287 8.01 -4.95 17.74
C ARG A 287 7.69 -5.34 19.18
N THR A 288 6.76 -6.27 19.37
CA THR A 288 6.37 -6.76 20.71
C THR A 288 7.55 -7.38 21.46
N ALA A 289 8.34 -8.23 20.80
CA ALA A 289 9.53 -8.83 21.41
C ALA A 289 10.65 -7.80 21.69
N LEU A 290 10.86 -6.84 20.80
CA LEU A 290 11.83 -5.75 20.98
C LEU A 290 11.45 -4.88 22.18
N PHE A 291 10.17 -4.48 22.29
CA PHE A 291 9.68 -3.73 23.44
C PHE A 291 9.75 -4.54 24.74
N ALA A 292 9.33 -5.81 24.73
CA ALA A 292 9.41 -6.66 25.92
C ALA A 292 10.84 -6.87 26.40
N SER A 293 11.83 -6.89 25.49
CA SER A 293 13.25 -7.03 25.82
C SER A 293 13.87 -5.72 26.31
N ALA A 294 13.53 -4.59 25.69
CA ALA A 294 14.07 -3.27 26.04
C ALA A 294 13.40 -2.65 27.26
N TRP A 295 12.09 -2.85 27.39
CA TRP A 295 11.21 -2.17 28.34
C TRP A 295 10.20 -3.16 28.93
N PRO A 296 10.61 -4.03 29.89
CA PRO A 296 9.77 -5.10 30.42
C PRO A 296 8.45 -4.64 31.07
N ASP A 297 8.39 -3.39 31.53
CA ASP A 297 7.21 -2.79 32.16
C ASP A 297 6.14 -2.33 31.15
N VAL A 298 6.46 -2.29 29.86
CA VAL A 298 5.52 -1.87 28.80
C VAL A 298 4.59 -3.03 28.44
N PRO A 299 3.26 -2.91 28.65
CA PRO A 299 2.33 -3.95 28.25
C PRO A 299 2.31 -4.11 26.72
N TRP A 300 2.32 -5.34 26.22
CA TRP A 300 2.30 -5.56 24.77
C TRP A 300 1.04 -4.99 24.09
N GLN A 301 -0.07 -4.86 24.81
CA GLN A 301 -1.33 -4.33 24.29
C GLN A 301 -1.27 -2.84 23.91
N VAL A 302 -0.32 -2.07 24.46
CA VAL A 302 -0.14 -0.66 24.09
C VAL A 302 0.64 -0.49 22.78
N ILE A 303 1.26 -1.56 22.29
CA ILE A 303 1.96 -1.55 21.01
C ILE A 303 0.90 -1.58 19.92
N ASP A 304 0.86 -0.51 19.13
CA ASP A 304 -0.22 -0.29 18.18
C ASP A 304 -0.03 -1.11 16.89
N TRP A 305 -1.13 -1.63 16.35
CA TRP A 305 -1.09 -2.37 15.07
C TRP A 305 -0.89 -1.47 13.85
N SER A 306 -1.33 -0.22 13.90
CA SER A 306 -1.26 0.74 12.79
C SER A 306 0.19 0.97 12.36
N THR A 307 1.08 1.23 13.32
CA THR A 307 2.51 1.44 13.10
C THR A 307 3.17 0.18 12.57
N SER A 308 2.79 -1.02 13.06
CA SER A 308 3.28 -2.29 12.49
C SER A 308 2.85 -2.46 11.04
N ALA A 309 1.62 -2.06 10.73
CA ALA A 309 1.05 -2.21 9.40
C ALA A 309 1.72 -1.30 8.36
N ILE A 310 2.00 -0.03 8.69
CA ILE A 310 2.75 0.87 7.79
C ILE A 310 4.21 0.45 7.64
N ILE A 311 4.87 -0.02 8.72
CA ILE A 311 6.25 -0.54 8.64
C ILE A 311 6.28 -1.76 7.70
N ALA A 312 5.37 -2.72 7.88
CA ALA A 312 5.28 -3.86 6.99
C ALA A 312 4.94 -3.44 5.55
N LEU A 313 4.02 -2.50 5.34
CA LEU A 313 3.67 -2.01 4.00
C LEU A 313 4.89 -1.43 3.27
N ARG A 314 5.67 -0.58 3.92
CA ARG A 314 6.89 0.03 3.35
C ARG A 314 7.91 -1.02 2.91
N HIS A 315 8.03 -2.10 3.67
CA HIS A 315 9.06 -3.11 3.46
C HIS A 315 8.57 -4.40 2.82
N CYS A 316 7.30 -4.52 2.49
CA CYS A 316 6.76 -5.68 1.77
C CYS A 316 6.49 -5.38 0.30
N LEU A 317 6.65 -4.15 -0.20
CA LEU A 317 6.40 -3.85 -1.62
C LEU A 317 7.62 -4.20 -2.49
N PRO A 318 7.44 -4.95 -3.60
CA PRO A 318 8.55 -5.36 -4.47
C PRO A 318 9.04 -4.22 -5.38
N HIS A 319 8.25 -3.16 -5.52
CA HIS A 319 8.46 -2.03 -6.42
C HIS A 319 9.82 -1.33 -6.23
N THR A 320 10.34 -1.28 -5.00
CA THR A 320 11.68 -0.76 -4.71
C THR A 320 12.78 -1.49 -5.47
N ALA A 321 12.69 -2.81 -5.59
CA ALA A 321 13.67 -3.61 -6.34
C ALA A 321 13.52 -3.48 -7.87
N GLN A 322 12.43 -2.85 -8.32
CA GLN A 322 12.08 -2.67 -9.73
C GLN A 322 12.34 -1.24 -10.24
N GLY A 323 12.82 -0.32 -9.39
CA GLY A 323 13.02 1.09 -9.75
C GLY A 323 11.71 1.89 -9.83
N LYS A 324 10.62 1.36 -9.25
CA LYS A 324 9.27 1.95 -9.28
C LYS A 324 8.77 2.27 -7.87
N ARG A 325 9.67 2.68 -6.97
CA ARG A 325 9.34 2.86 -5.56
C ARG A 325 8.18 3.87 -5.40
N PRO A 326 7.06 3.49 -4.74
CA PRO A 326 6.01 4.45 -4.41
C PRO A 326 6.50 5.50 -3.41
N GLY A 327 6.10 6.75 -3.60
CA GLY A 327 6.37 7.83 -2.67
C GLY A 327 5.84 7.54 -1.25
N ASP A 328 6.57 8.00 -0.23
CA ASP A 328 6.20 7.78 1.17
C ASP A 328 4.85 8.44 1.54
N ASP A 329 4.50 9.53 0.85
CA ASP A 329 3.22 10.24 0.95
C ASP A 329 2.06 9.38 0.41
N ILE A 330 2.24 8.73 -0.74
CA ILE A 330 1.27 7.79 -1.32
C ILE A 330 1.04 6.61 -0.37
N LEU A 331 2.12 6.02 0.16
CA LEU A 331 2.03 4.91 1.11
C LEU A 331 1.32 5.32 2.40
N LEU A 332 1.62 6.51 2.93
CA LEU A 332 1.02 7.01 4.15
C LEU A 332 -0.47 7.35 3.95
N ALA A 333 -0.83 7.96 2.82
CA ALA A 333 -2.21 8.25 2.47
C ALA A 333 -3.03 6.96 2.32
N ALA A 334 -2.53 5.98 1.58
CA ALA A 334 -3.18 4.69 1.40
C ALA A 334 -3.34 3.95 2.74
N HIS A 335 -2.30 3.96 3.60
CA HIS A 335 -2.37 3.38 4.93
C HIS A 335 -3.43 4.04 5.81
N ARG A 336 -3.43 5.38 5.92
CA ARG A 336 -4.41 6.12 6.75
C ARG A 336 -5.83 5.82 6.32
N HIS A 337 -6.08 5.93 5.01
CA HIS A 337 -7.38 5.64 4.42
C HIS A 337 -7.84 4.22 4.71
N ALA A 338 -6.99 3.22 4.47
CA ALA A 338 -7.31 1.82 4.75
C ALA A 338 -7.50 1.55 6.25
N TRP A 339 -6.68 2.16 7.11
CA TRP A 339 -6.79 1.97 8.56
C TRP A 339 -8.08 2.55 9.12
N GLU A 340 -8.47 3.74 8.65
CA GLU A 340 -9.76 4.34 8.97
C GLU A 340 -10.92 3.45 8.53
N MET A 341 -10.86 2.84 7.33
CA MET A 341 -11.88 1.88 6.88
C MET A 341 -12.12 0.75 7.88
N THR A 342 -11.05 0.21 8.46
CA THR A 342 -11.15 -0.94 9.37
C THR A 342 -11.75 -0.62 10.73
N ARG A 343 -11.80 0.66 11.11
CA ARG A 343 -12.44 1.11 12.35
C ARG A 343 -13.96 1.25 12.20
N LEU A 344 -14.45 1.17 10.97
CA LEU A 344 -15.86 1.34 10.65
C LEU A 344 -16.56 -0.02 10.66
N ASP A 345 -17.74 -0.08 11.26
CA ASP A 345 -18.57 -1.29 11.25
C ASP A 345 -18.85 -1.78 9.81
N GLU A 346 -19.11 -3.08 9.63
CA GLU A 346 -19.47 -3.64 8.30
C GLU A 346 -20.67 -2.93 7.65
N ASN A 347 -21.57 -2.42 8.49
CA ASN A 347 -22.75 -1.65 8.10
C ASN A 347 -22.47 -0.14 7.93
N ASN A 348 -21.25 0.33 8.07
CA ASN A 348 -20.95 1.75 7.94
C ASN A 348 -20.96 2.16 6.45
N PRO A 349 -21.71 3.22 6.07
CA PRO A 349 -21.80 3.67 4.68
C PRO A 349 -20.43 4.00 4.06
N TRP A 350 -19.49 4.51 4.86
CA TRP A 350 -18.15 4.85 4.43
C TRP A 350 -17.38 3.66 3.87
N ARG A 351 -17.59 2.43 4.36
CA ARG A 351 -16.95 1.23 3.82
C ARG A 351 -17.29 1.00 2.34
N LYS A 352 -18.53 1.31 1.92
CA LYS A 352 -18.92 1.25 0.50
C LYS A 352 -18.31 2.42 -0.28
N LEU A 353 -18.35 3.64 0.26
CA LEU A 353 -17.87 4.84 -0.44
C LEU A 353 -16.38 4.80 -0.74
N LEU A 354 -15.58 4.32 0.21
CA LEU A 354 -14.13 4.30 0.10
C LEU A 354 -13.63 3.24 -0.91
N THR A 355 -14.47 2.28 -1.31
CA THR A 355 -14.17 1.33 -2.40
C THR A 355 -14.43 1.88 -3.81
N ILE A 356 -15.11 3.03 -3.93
CA ILE A 356 -15.53 3.58 -5.24
C ILE A 356 -14.48 4.58 -5.74
N SER A 357 -13.73 4.18 -6.78
CA SER A 357 -12.70 5.05 -7.38
C SER A 357 -13.27 6.22 -8.16
N ASP A 358 -14.36 6.04 -8.93
CA ASP A 358 -14.95 7.11 -9.73
C ASP A 358 -15.65 8.17 -8.85
N PRO A 359 -15.26 9.46 -8.92
CA PRO A 359 -15.79 10.50 -8.03
C PRO A 359 -17.29 10.75 -8.23
N VAL A 360 -17.81 10.59 -9.45
CA VAL A 360 -19.24 10.75 -9.73
C VAL A 360 -20.03 9.62 -9.07
N GLU A 361 -19.62 8.38 -9.28
CA GLU A 361 -20.22 7.20 -8.64
C GLU A 361 -20.17 7.27 -7.11
N ARG A 362 -19.05 7.77 -6.56
CA ARG A 362 -18.86 7.92 -5.11
C ARG A 362 -19.86 8.92 -4.52
N CYS A 363 -19.98 10.08 -5.16
CA CYS A 363 -20.94 11.12 -4.76
C CYS A 363 -22.39 10.62 -4.82
N LEU A 364 -22.80 9.99 -5.93
CA LEU A 364 -24.16 9.46 -6.07
C LEU A 364 -24.47 8.40 -5.03
N THR A 365 -23.52 7.51 -4.75
CA THR A 365 -23.68 6.49 -3.71
C THR A 365 -23.76 7.11 -2.31
N ALA A 366 -23.04 8.22 -2.05
CA ALA A 366 -23.16 8.94 -0.78
C ALA A 366 -24.54 9.57 -0.61
N ILE A 367 -25.12 10.10 -1.69
CA ILE A 367 -26.49 10.65 -1.68
C ILE A 367 -27.53 9.54 -1.43
N GLU A 368 -27.38 8.37 -2.06
CA GLU A 368 -28.23 7.20 -1.80
C GLU A 368 -28.17 6.79 -0.33
N LEU A 369 -26.97 6.80 0.26
CA LEU A 369 -26.72 6.43 1.65
C LEU A 369 -26.88 7.59 2.64
N SER A 370 -27.38 8.75 2.20
CA SER A 370 -27.49 9.96 3.03
C SER A 370 -28.21 9.73 4.35
N ASP A 371 -29.20 8.83 4.41
CA ASP A 371 -29.95 8.46 5.62
C ASP A 371 -29.09 7.86 6.74
N ARG A 372 -27.91 7.37 6.39
CA ARG A 372 -26.97 6.72 7.30
C ARG A 372 -25.71 7.56 7.55
N MET A 373 -25.63 8.75 6.98
CA MET A 373 -24.48 9.65 7.07
C MET A 373 -24.83 10.94 7.81
N SER A 374 -23.83 11.52 8.48
CA SER A 374 -23.95 12.87 9.03
C SER A 374 -23.94 13.90 7.90
N ASP A 375 -24.52 15.07 8.15
CA ASP A 375 -24.54 16.15 7.16
C ASP A 375 -23.12 16.68 6.89
N ASP A 376 -22.23 16.61 7.88
CA ASP A 376 -20.82 16.98 7.77
C ASP A 376 -20.05 16.02 6.84
N ASP A 377 -20.19 14.71 7.05
CA ASP A 377 -19.58 13.68 6.22
C ASP A 377 -20.05 13.76 4.77
N LEU A 378 -21.37 13.92 4.59
CA LEU A 378 -21.97 14.07 3.28
C LEU A 378 -21.45 15.32 2.57
N SER A 379 -21.25 16.42 3.31
CA SER A 379 -20.66 17.66 2.79
C SER A 379 -19.23 17.46 2.30
N GLN A 380 -18.39 16.75 3.07
CA GLN A 380 -17.00 16.46 2.69
C GLN A 380 -16.94 15.61 1.42
N VAL A 381 -17.71 14.51 1.36
CA VAL A 381 -17.73 13.62 0.17
C VAL A 381 -18.19 14.38 -1.07
N LEU A 382 -19.18 15.27 -0.94
CA LEU A 382 -19.65 16.12 -2.03
C LEU A 382 -18.53 17.06 -2.54
N LEU A 383 -17.85 17.74 -1.62
CA LEU A 383 -16.77 18.67 -1.94
C LEU A 383 -15.60 17.96 -2.63
N ASP A 384 -15.14 16.85 -2.05
CA ASP A 384 -14.06 16.04 -2.60
C ASP A 384 -14.39 15.50 -3.99
N SER A 385 -15.61 15.00 -4.17
CA SER A 385 -16.05 14.46 -5.46
C SER A 385 -16.15 15.55 -6.53
N LEU A 386 -16.65 16.75 -6.19
CA LEU A 386 -16.71 17.87 -7.13
C LEU A 386 -15.33 18.41 -7.48
N SER A 387 -14.39 18.40 -6.52
CA SER A 387 -13.01 18.80 -6.73
C SER A 387 -12.26 17.82 -7.65
N ALA A 388 -12.47 16.51 -7.46
CA ALA A 388 -11.80 15.45 -8.21
C ALA A 388 -12.27 15.29 -9.66
N VAL A 389 -13.47 15.77 -10.01
CA VAL A 389 -13.95 15.76 -11.40
C VAL A 389 -13.20 16.82 -12.20
N GLU A 390 -12.63 16.46 -13.35
CA GLU A 390 -11.89 17.43 -14.18
C GLU A 390 -12.81 18.32 -15.02
N GLN A 391 -13.86 17.76 -15.62
CA GLN A 391 -14.70 18.48 -16.58
C GLN A 391 -15.81 19.30 -15.91
N ASP A 392 -15.83 20.61 -16.13
CA ASP A 392 -16.79 21.52 -15.50
C ASP A 392 -18.25 21.25 -15.86
N TRP A 393 -18.53 20.69 -17.05
CA TRP A 393 -19.89 20.30 -17.43
C TRP A 393 -20.37 19.08 -16.62
N VAL A 394 -19.47 18.17 -16.24
CA VAL A 394 -19.78 17.04 -15.35
C VAL A 394 -19.99 17.55 -13.92
N LYS A 395 -19.16 18.48 -13.43
CA LYS A 395 -19.38 19.17 -12.14
C LYS A 395 -20.74 19.83 -12.09
N SER A 396 -21.14 20.52 -13.17
CA SER A 396 -22.45 21.17 -13.26
C SER A 396 -23.61 20.17 -13.21
N CYS A 397 -23.49 19.02 -13.88
CA CYS A 397 -24.47 17.94 -13.79
C CYS A 397 -24.54 17.39 -12.35
N LEU A 398 -23.39 17.02 -11.77
CA LEU A 398 -23.31 16.42 -10.45
C LEU A 398 -23.79 17.37 -9.35
N ALA A 399 -23.36 18.63 -9.37
CA ALA A 399 -23.79 19.66 -8.44
C ALA A 399 -25.30 19.91 -8.52
N PHE A 400 -25.86 19.95 -9.73
CA PHE A 400 -27.29 20.17 -9.88
C PHE A 400 -28.12 19.00 -9.37
N VAL A 401 -27.73 17.77 -9.70
CA VAL A 401 -28.39 16.57 -9.19
C VAL A 401 -28.28 16.48 -7.66
N SER A 402 -27.10 16.77 -7.11
CA SER A 402 -26.86 16.79 -5.66
C SER A 402 -27.71 17.84 -4.95
N TYR A 403 -27.79 19.05 -5.51
CA TYR A 403 -28.67 20.10 -5.01
C TYR A 403 -30.12 19.62 -5.01
N LEU A 404 -30.63 19.11 -6.14
CA LEU A 404 -32.01 18.65 -6.26
C LEU A 404 -32.36 17.55 -5.23
N ALA A 405 -31.42 16.66 -4.93
CA ALA A 405 -31.63 15.56 -3.98
C ALA A 405 -31.55 16.00 -2.51
N LEU A 406 -30.70 16.97 -2.17
CA LEU A 406 -30.33 17.24 -0.78
C LEU A 406 -30.87 18.56 -0.20
N HIS A 407 -31.11 19.58 -1.02
CA HIS A 407 -31.37 20.95 -0.55
C HIS A 407 -32.57 21.13 0.39
N ARG A 408 -33.53 20.19 0.41
CA ARG A 408 -34.71 20.22 1.29
C ARG A 408 -34.62 19.27 2.48
N THR A 409 -33.75 18.29 2.41
CA THR A 409 -33.71 17.15 3.33
C THR A 409 -32.50 17.19 4.25
N ARG A 410 -31.47 17.98 3.91
CA ARG A 410 -30.17 18.00 4.60
C ARG A 410 -29.66 19.41 4.86
N SER A 411 -28.93 19.57 5.96
CA SER A 411 -28.29 20.83 6.35
C SER A 411 -26.77 20.72 6.15
N LEU A 412 -26.34 20.66 4.89
CA LEU A 412 -24.92 20.61 4.52
C LEU A 412 -24.13 21.81 5.07
N MET A 413 -22.81 21.64 5.20
CA MET A 413 -21.87 22.71 5.54
C MET A 413 -22.02 23.90 4.58
N ALA A 414 -21.80 25.12 5.08
CA ALA A 414 -21.87 26.33 4.28
C ALA A 414 -20.97 26.28 3.04
N THR A 415 -19.75 25.76 3.19
CA THR A 415 -18.77 25.58 2.09
C THR A 415 -19.29 24.66 0.98
N ALA A 416 -20.01 23.59 1.34
CA ALA A 416 -20.64 22.69 0.38
C ALA A 416 -21.77 23.41 -0.38
N TYR A 417 -22.62 24.17 0.31
CA TYR A 417 -23.66 24.97 -0.35
C TYR A 417 -23.11 26.07 -1.26
N GLU A 418 -22.05 26.76 -0.86
CA GLU A 418 -21.37 27.78 -1.67
C GLU A 418 -20.78 27.18 -2.94
N THR A 419 -20.14 26.01 -2.82
CA THR A 419 -19.58 25.26 -3.95
C THR A 419 -20.68 24.81 -4.90
N LEU A 420 -21.77 24.22 -4.39
CA LEU A 420 -22.94 23.85 -5.20
C LEU A 420 -23.56 25.08 -5.89
N ALA A 421 -23.72 26.19 -5.16
CA ALA A 421 -24.30 27.41 -5.69
C ALA A 421 -23.51 28.00 -6.87
N THR A 422 -22.18 27.85 -6.86
CA THR A 422 -21.30 28.27 -7.97
C THR A 422 -21.72 27.63 -9.29
N TYR A 423 -22.08 26.35 -9.26
CA TYR A 423 -22.50 25.60 -10.45
C TYR A 423 -24.01 25.65 -10.71
N VAL A 424 -24.83 25.77 -9.66
CA VAL A 424 -26.30 25.64 -9.74
C VAL A 424 -26.99 26.99 -9.98
N ARG A 425 -26.44 28.11 -9.50
CA ARG A 425 -27.06 29.45 -9.67
C ARG A 425 -27.34 29.78 -11.15
N PRO A 426 -26.42 29.55 -12.11
CA PRO A 426 -26.71 29.80 -13.53
C PRO A 426 -27.84 28.93 -14.11
N LEU A 427 -28.13 27.78 -13.47
CA LEU A 427 -29.19 26.85 -13.89
C LEU A 427 -30.56 27.28 -13.39
N LEU A 428 -30.62 27.88 -12.19
CA LEU A 428 -31.86 28.34 -11.57
C LEU A 428 -32.26 29.73 -12.07
N GLU A 429 -31.27 30.56 -12.38
CA GLU A 429 -31.44 31.92 -12.92
C GLU A 429 -30.97 31.95 -14.39
N PRO A 430 -31.80 31.52 -15.34
CA PRO A 430 -31.40 31.48 -16.75
C PRO A 430 -31.09 32.90 -17.25
N HIS A 431 -29.85 33.09 -17.69
CA HIS A 431 -29.37 34.37 -18.19
C HIS A 431 -29.94 34.62 -19.59
N THR A 432 -30.52 35.80 -19.82
CA THR A 432 -30.93 36.25 -21.15
C THR A 432 -29.81 37.10 -21.74
N GLY A 433 -29.09 36.57 -22.73
CA GLY A 433 -27.96 37.27 -23.36
C GLY A 433 -27.69 36.75 -24.77
N ALA A 434 -26.88 37.51 -25.51
CA ALA A 434 -26.40 37.14 -26.83
C ALA A 434 -24.87 37.04 -26.77
N GLU A 435 -24.33 35.85 -27.05
CA GLU A 435 -22.89 35.61 -27.10
C GLU A 435 -22.46 35.09 -28.47
N THR A 436 -21.28 35.52 -28.91
CA THR A 436 -20.73 35.15 -30.21
C THR A 436 -19.72 34.02 -30.05
N VAL A 437 -20.06 32.84 -30.55
CA VAL A 437 -19.15 31.67 -30.58
C VAL A 437 -18.44 31.62 -31.94
N TYR A 438 -17.12 31.74 -31.95
CA TYR A 438 -16.31 31.78 -33.17
C TYR A 438 -16.11 30.41 -33.81
N ASP A 439 -15.95 29.35 -33.02
CA ASP A 439 -15.80 27.98 -33.53
C ASP A 439 -17.10 27.45 -34.14
N ALA A 440 -17.01 26.92 -35.37
CA ALA A 440 -18.18 26.49 -36.15
C ALA A 440 -18.88 25.26 -35.54
N THR A 441 -18.09 24.33 -34.98
CA THR A 441 -18.60 23.09 -34.38
C THR A 441 -19.29 23.38 -33.04
N ALA A 442 -18.65 24.15 -32.17
CA ALA A 442 -19.22 24.62 -30.91
C ALA A 442 -20.49 25.45 -31.16
N ARG A 443 -20.51 26.32 -32.18
CA ARG A 443 -21.71 27.08 -32.56
C ARG A 443 -22.86 26.18 -33.00
N ALA A 444 -22.59 25.13 -33.78
CA ALA A 444 -23.60 24.14 -34.16
C ALA A 444 -24.15 23.39 -32.94
N ARG A 445 -23.27 22.98 -32.01
CA ARG A 445 -23.67 22.32 -30.76
C ARG A 445 -24.45 23.24 -29.82
N CYS A 446 -24.08 24.52 -29.68
CA CYS A 446 -24.84 25.51 -28.91
C CYS A 446 -26.25 25.73 -29.48
N ARG A 447 -26.38 25.81 -30.81
CA ARG A 447 -27.69 25.87 -31.47
C ARG A 447 -28.53 24.62 -31.18
N SER A 448 -27.92 23.44 -31.30
CA SER A 448 -28.57 22.17 -30.95
C SER A 448 -29.02 22.11 -29.48
N ALA A 449 -28.19 22.58 -28.54
CA ALA A 449 -28.55 22.68 -27.12
C ALA A 449 -29.77 23.58 -26.90
N ARG A 450 -29.77 24.76 -27.51
CA ARG A 450 -30.88 25.72 -27.45
C ARG A 450 -32.18 25.12 -28.00
N ASP A 451 -32.11 24.49 -29.17
CA ASP A 451 -33.27 23.87 -29.82
C ASP A 451 -33.80 22.69 -29.01
N MET A 452 -32.90 21.88 -28.41
CA MET A 452 -33.26 20.78 -27.52
C MET A 452 -33.92 21.29 -26.24
N ALA A 453 -33.37 22.33 -25.60
CA ALA A 453 -33.94 22.95 -24.42
C ALA A 453 -35.33 23.54 -24.69
N ALA A 454 -35.52 24.18 -25.85
CA ALA A 454 -36.84 24.71 -26.27
C ALA A 454 -37.88 23.59 -26.43
N ARG A 455 -37.50 22.48 -27.10
CA ARG A 455 -38.38 21.30 -27.26
C ARG A 455 -38.75 20.66 -25.93
N LEU A 456 -37.79 20.55 -25.01
CA LEU A 456 -38.04 19.98 -23.68
C LEU A 456 -39.02 20.85 -22.87
N ARG A 457 -38.95 22.18 -23.01
CA ARG A 457 -39.89 23.11 -22.37
C ARG A 457 -41.30 23.05 -22.97
N SER A 458 -41.43 22.79 -24.27
CA SER A 458 -42.73 22.78 -24.96
C SER A 458 -43.47 21.44 -24.90
N ASN A 459 -42.76 20.32 -24.87
CA ASN A 459 -43.33 18.99 -25.11
C ASN A 459 -43.41 18.09 -23.86
N ALA A 460 -43.14 18.61 -22.67
CA ALA A 460 -43.12 17.78 -21.46
C ALA A 460 -44.54 17.39 -21.00
N ARG A 461 -44.76 16.09 -20.80
CA ARG A 461 -45.97 15.58 -20.10
C ARG A 461 -45.99 16.08 -18.66
N ALA A 462 -47.17 16.27 -18.08
CA ALA A 462 -47.33 16.82 -16.72
C ALA A 462 -46.47 16.10 -15.66
N ASP A 463 -46.35 14.76 -15.75
CA ASP A 463 -45.59 13.94 -14.80
C ASP A 463 -44.06 14.01 -14.99
N GLN A 464 -43.57 14.57 -16.11
CA GLN A 464 -42.14 14.72 -16.42
C GLN A 464 -41.73 16.19 -16.59
N ALA A 465 -42.67 17.13 -16.38
CA ALA A 465 -42.47 18.56 -16.60
C ALA A 465 -41.29 19.12 -15.80
N PHE A 466 -41.12 18.66 -14.56
CA PHE A 466 -40.01 19.09 -13.70
C PHE A 466 -38.65 18.65 -14.26
N ARG A 467 -38.49 17.34 -14.53
CA ARG A 467 -37.24 16.77 -15.08
C ARG A 467 -36.88 17.40 -16.42
N ALA A 468 -37.87 17.56 -17.31
CA ALA A 468 -37.67 18.19 -18.61
C ALA A 468 -37.23 19.67 -18.49
N ARG A 469 -37.80 20.42 -17.54
CA ARG A 469 -37.42 21.81 -17.27
C ARG A 469 -36.02 21.91 -16.65
N ALA A 470 -35.69 21.06 -15.68
CA ALA A 470 -34.37 20.99 -15.08
C ALA A 470 -33.30 20.69 -16.15
N LYS A 471 -33.54 19.69 -16.99
CA LYS A 471 -32.67 19.34 -18.12
C LYS A 471 -32.54 20.49 -19.13
N ALA A 472 -33.64 21.15 -19.48
CA ALA A 472 -33.61 22.29 -20.39
C ALA A 472 -32.78 23.46 -19.84
N ASN A 473 -32.87 23.72 -18.53
CA ASN A 473 -32.08 24.74 -17.85
C ASN A 473 -30.60 24.40 -17.84
N LEU A 474 -30.24 23.15 -17.50
CA LEU A 474 -28.86 22.66 -17.57
C LEU A 474 -28.27 22.84 -18.98
N LEU A 475 -28.99 22.40 -20.01
CA LEU A 475 -28.53 22.53 -21.40
C LEU A 475 -28.34 23.98 -21.83
N SER A 476 -29.21 24.89 -21.34
CA SER A 476 -29.15 26.31 -21.67
C SER A 476 -27.98 27.01 -20.97
N ALA A 477 -27.74 26.71 -19.70
CA ALA A 477 -26.75 27.40 -18.88
C ALA A 477 -25.30 27.02 -19.23
N LEU A 478 -25.10 25.85 -19.85
CA LEU A 478 -23.80 25.42 -20.36
C LEU A 478 -23.42 26.07 -21.71
N ILE A 479 -24.29 26.93 -22.27
CA ILE A 479 -23.98 27.75 -23.43
C ILE A 479 -23.19 28.99 -22.94
N PRO A 480 -22.06 29.34 -23.59
CA PRO A 480 -21.40 28.66 -24.71
C PRO A 480 -20.26 27.72 -24.27
N THR A 481 -19.94 27.69 -22.99
CA THR A 481 -18.65 27.24 -22.45
C THR A 481 -18.39 25.74 -22.60
N ALA A 482 -19.41 24.89 -22.45
CA ALA A 482 -19.19 23.43 -22.43
C ALA A 482 -19.11 22.79 -23.82
N TYR A 483 -19.83 23.35 -24.81
CA TYR A 483 -20.10 22.65 -26.07
C TYR A 483 -18.94 22.64 -27.07
N GLY A 484 -17.80 23.23 -26.72
CA GLY A 484 -16.53 22.96 -27.40
C GLY A 484 -16.07 21.51 -27.19
N GLN A 485 -16.35 20.92 -26.03
CA GLN A 485 -15.81 19.62 -25.60
C GLN A 485 -16.84 18.48 -25.65
N VAL A 486 -18.13 18.78 -25.48
CA VAL A 486 -19.21 17.76 -25.35
C VAL A 486 -20.41 18.06 -26.24
N THR A 487 -21.21 17.05 -26.57
CA THR A 487 -22.49 17.25 -27.27
C THR A 487 -23.66 17.46 -26.29
N PRO A 488 -24.70 18.23 -26.66
CA PRO A 488 -25.89 18.40 -25.81
C PRO A 488 -26.62 17.09 -25.48
N SER A 489 -26.54 16.10 -26.38
CA SER A 489 -27.12 14.78 -26.17
C SER A 489 -26.40 14.01 -25.07
N GLU A 490 -25.06 14.06 -25.03
CA GLU A 490 -24.25 13.41 -23.99
C GLU A 490 -24.50 14.02 -22.61
N VAL A 491 -24.52 15.35 -22.51
CA VAL A 491 -24.88 16.07 -21.27
C VAL A 491 -26.25 15.62 -20.78
N GLY A 492 -27.23 15.60 -21.69
CA GLY A 492 -28.59 15.19 -21.36
C GLY A 492 -28.70 13.73 -20.91
N LYS A 493 -27.96 12.81 -21.53
CA LYS A 493 -27.94 11.39 -21.16
C LYS A 493 -27.27 11.16 -19.80
N LEU A 494 -26.18 11.87 -19.52
CA LEU A 494 -25.50 11.77 -18.22
C LEU A 494 -26.41 12.26 -17.11
N PHE A 495 -27.02 13.44 -17.29
CA PHE A 495 -27.94 14.01 -16.31
C PHE A 495 -29.13 13.10 -16.02
N ASP A 496 -29.77 12.53 -17.05
CA ASP A 496 -30.88 11.59 -16.86
C ASP A 496 -30.42 10.33 -16.10
N ARG A 497 -29.25 9.78 -16.43
CA ARG A 497 -28.68 8.60 -15.74
C ARG A 497 -28.45 8.86 -14.25
N MET A 498 -27.90 10.03 -13.91
CA MET A 498 -27.68 10.44 -12.52
C MET A 498 -29.01 10.60 -11.77
N LEU A 499 -30.01 11.23 -12.40
CA LEU A 499 -31.34 11.41 -11.81
C LEU A 499 -32.07 10.09 -11.60
N ASP A 500 -32.02 9.19 -12.58
CA ASP A 500 -32.70 7.89 -12.52
C ASP A 500 -32.12 7.01 -11.41
N ARG A 501 -30.80 7.10 -11.18
CA ARG A 501 -30.15 6.41 -10.08
C ARG A 501 -30.62 6.87 -8.71
N LEU A 502 -30.76 8.18 -8.51
CA LEU A 502 -31.19 8.73 -7.22
C LEU A 502 -32.69 8.53 -6.96
N GLY A 503 -33.48 8.17 -7.96
CA GLY A 503 -34.87 7.74 -7.82
C GLY A 503 -35.71 8.68 -6.94
N ASP A 504 -36.21 8.15 -5.83
CA ASP A 504 -37.10 8.82 -4.88
C ASP A 504 -36.43 9.97 -4.10
N LYS A 505 -35.09 10.06 -4.08
CA LYS A 505 -34.38 11.16 -3.43
C LYS A 505 -34.54 12.49 -4.18
N VAL A 506 -34.89 12.44 -5.47
CA VAL A 506 -35.18 13.65 -6.26
C VAL A 506 -36.69 13.87 -6.33
N PRO A 507 -37.20 15.07 -6.03
CA PRO A 507 -38.63 15.34 -6.07
C PRO A 507 -39.23 15.07 -7.46
N ALA A 508 -40.27 14.22 -7.50
CA ALA A 508 -41.01 13.89 -8.73
C ALA A 508 -41.85 15.07 -9.26
N LYS A 509 -42.17 16.04 -8.41
CA LYS A 509 -42.90 17.26 -8.74
C LYS A 509 -42.16 18.48 -8.20
N GLY A 510 -42.05 19.53 -9.01
CA GLY A 510 -41.57 20.83 -8.54
C GLY A 510 -42.59 21.39 -7.55
N GLY A 511 -42.40 21.12 -6.26
CA GLY A 511 -43.09 21.87 -5.21
C GLY A 511 -42.49 23.27 -5.16
N ASN A 512 -43.36 24.30 -5.14
CA ASN A 512 -43.00 25.72 -5.07
C ASN A 512 -41.79 26.02 -4.20
#